data_AF-A0A357I878-F1
#
_entry.id   AF-A0A357I878-F1
#
_cell.length_a   1.000
_cell.length_b   1.000
_cell.length_c   1.000
_cell.angle_alpha   90.00
_cell.angle_beta   90.00
_cell.angle_gamma   90.00
#
_symmetry.space_group_name_H-M   'P 1'
#
loop_
_entity.id
_entity.type
_entity.pdbx_description
1 polymer ?
#
loop_
_entity_poly.entity_id
_entity_poly.type
_entity_poly.pdbx_seq_one_letter_code
_entity_poly.pdbx_strand_id
1 'polypeptide(L)'
;MIRTGLPTFLILCAWALGLFSAPLLADGIRTRVQEADDLRLDARHMVRQRAPMVLEFAAEYCTYCEQIEDEVFEPMILSGDYRETIVLRKISIDGTRLLRDFSGAIVTREDFADRYRVSLTPTVLFLDAEGREIAPRMTGVPLIDFYAQYLDRHIHQARASIAASPPTQPE
;
A
#
# COMPACT_ATOMS: atom_id res chain seq x y z
N MET A 1 19.12 -73.15 34.97
CA MET A 1 17.81 -72.89 34.32
C MET A 1 17.57 -71.39 34.44
N ILE A 2 17.98 -70.56 33.46
CA ILE A 2 17.18 -70.13 32.29
C ILE A 2 15.82 -69.61 32.78
N ARG A 3 15.46 -68.31 32.75
CA ARG A 3 15.59 -67.32 31.67
C ARG A 3 15.40 -65.91 32.27
N THR A 4 16.39 -65.03 32.11
CA THR A 4 16.28 -63.58 32.36
C THR A 4 15.64 -62.91 31.14
N GLY A 5 14.67 -62.01 31.38
CA GLY A 5 14.13 -61.11 30.36
C GLY A 5 15.08 -59.94 30.15
N LEU A 6 15.40 -59.67 28.88
CA LEU A 6 16.13 -58.47 28.47
C LEU A 6 15.27 -57.76 27.41
N PRO A 7 14.53 -56.70 27.77
CA PRO A 7 13.96 -55.83 26.77
C PRO A 7 14.97 -54.72 26.45
N THR A 8 14.80 -54.12 25.28
CA THR A 8 15.29 -52.76 24.99
C THR A 8 16.80 -52.65 24.76
N PHE A 9 17.26 -52.90 23.54
CA PHE A 9 18.17 -51.98 22.82
C PHE A 9 18.36 -52.49 21.38
N LEU A 10 18.49 -51.54 20.45
CA LEU A 10 18.97 -51.71 19.06
C LEU A 10 17.98 -52.19 18.00
N ILE A 11 16.93 -51.41 17.72
CA ILE A 11 16.36 -51.34 16.35
C ILE A 11 16.09 -49.86 16.00
N LEU A 12 17.00 -49.32 15.19
CA LEU A 12 16.87 -48.21 14.24
C LEU A 12 16.75 -46.75 14.74
N CYS A 13 17.93 -46.18 14.95
CA CYS A 13 18.29 -44.85 14.46
C CYS A 13 17.85 -44.64 12.98
N ALA A 14 16.72 -43.99 12.72
CA ALA A 14 16.37 -43.56 11.34
C ALA A 14 15.26 -42.48 11.25
N TRP A 15 15.05 -41.66 12.29
CA TRP A 15 14.40 -40.34 12.08
C TRP A 15 15.46 -39.25 12.22
N ALA A 16 16.48 -39.45 11.39
CA ALA A 16 17.39 -38.42 10.96
C ALA A 16 16.58 -37.31 10.25
N LEU A 17 16.90 -36.07 10.59
CA LEU A 17 16.75 -34.91 9.70
C LEU A 17 15.41 -34.79 8.97
N GLY A 18 14.32 -34.66 9.73
CA GLY A 18 13.22 -33.84 9.24
C GLY A 18 13.70 -32.40 9.20
N LEU A 19 14.31 -31.99 8.07
CA LEU A 19 14.46 -30.58 7.72
C LEU A 19 13.07 -29.94 7.88
N PHE A 20 12.84 -29.29 9.02
CA PHE A 20 11.81 -28.28 9.13
C PHE A 20 12.37 -27.05 8.41
N SER A 21 12.48 -27.18 7.08
CA SER A 21 12.53 -26.04 6.19
C SER A 21 11.19 -25.35 6.37
N ALA A 22 11.09 -24.50 7.40
CA ALA A 22 10.08 -23.46 7.38
C ALA A 22 10.27 -22.78 6.02
N PRO A 23 9.27 -22.81 5.12
CA PRO A 23 9.35 -21.94 3.98
C PRO A 23 9.46 -20.56 4.61
N LEU A 24 10.63 -19.94 4.44
CA LEU A 24 10.74 -18.51 4.60
C LEU A 24 9.69 -18.01 3.61
N LEU A 25 8.51 -17.63 4.12
CA LEU A 25 7.53 -16.93 3.33
C LEU A 25 8.28 -15.67 2.92
N ALA A 26 8.81 -15.70 1.70
CA ALA A 26 9.14 -14.52 0.97
C ALA A 26 7.80 -13.82 0.77
N ASP A 27 7.36 -13.10 1.79
CA ASP A 27 6.51 -11.95 1.56
C ASP A 27 7.34 -11.08 0.64
N GLY A 28 7.08 -11.21 -0.67
CA GLY A 28 7.80 -10.47 -1.69
C GLY A 28 7.61 -9.02 -1.34
N ILE A 29 8.68 -8.34 -0.92
CA ILE A 29 8.67 -6.91 -0.67
C ILE A 29 8.16 -6.29 -1.98
N ARG A 30 6.94 -5.75 -1.93
CA ARG A 30 6.36 -5.05 -3.06
C ARG A 30 7.08 -3.72 -3.12
N THR A 31 8.13 -3.63 -3.93
CA THR A 31 8.95 -2.41 -4.02
C THR A 31 8.22 -1.27 -4.75
N ARG A 32 7.20 -1.60 -5.56
CA ARG A 32 6.45 -0.66 -6.37
C ARG A 32 5.11 -0.26 -5.75
N VAL A 33 4.66 0.96 -6.07
CA VAL A 33 3.32 1.44 -5.79
C VAL A 33 2.25 0.55 -6.43
N GLN A 34 1.29 0.12 -5.62
CA GLN A 34 0.23 -0.79 -6.05
C GLN A 34 -0.92 -0.03 -6.72
N GLU A 35 -1.40 -0.56 -7.84
CA GLU A 35 -2.61 -0.09 -8.50
C GLU A 35 -3.84 -0.24 -7.59
N ALA A 36 -4.72 0.76 -7.58
CA ALA A 36 -6.01 0.69 -6.93
C ALA A 36 -7.02 -0.03 -7.83
N ASP A 37 -7.70 -1.03 -7.26
CA ASP A 37 -8.79 -1.77 -7.89
C ASP A 37 -10.12 -1.61 -7.12
N ASP A 38 -10.05 -1.55 -5.78
CA ASP A 38 -11.21 -1.41 -4.90
C ASP A 38 -10.94 -0.45 -3.74
N LEU A 39 -11.28 0.81 -3.94
CA LEU A 39 -11.10 1.87 -2.95
C LEU A 39 -12.02 1.69 -1.74
N ARG A 40 -13.15 0.99 -1.87
CA ARG A 40 -14.02 0.67 -0.73
C ARG A 40 -13.37 -0.37 0.17
N LEU A 41 -12.63 -1.33 -0.38
CA LEU A 41 -11.82 -2.27 0.40
C LEU A 41 -10.65 -1.55 1.08
N ASP A 42 -9.95 -0.68 0.35
CA ASP A 42 -8.87 0.14 0.90
C ASP A 42 -9.38 1.06 2.03
N ALA A 43 -10.56 1.67 1.88
CA ALA A 43 -11.20 2.48 2.92
C ALA A 43 -11.46 1.69 4.20
N ARG A 44 -11.95 0.45 4.09
CA ARG A 44 -12.11 -0.43 5.26
C ARG A 44 -10.78 -0.71 5.96
N HIS A 45 -9.69 -0.81 5.20
CA HIS A 45 -8.34 -0.95 5.76
C HIS A 45 -7.88 0.35 6.45
N MET A 46 -8.09 1.51 5.82
CA MET A 46 -7.80 2.84 6.38
C MET A 46 -8.51 3.07 7.72
N VAL A 47 -9.79 2.72 7.82
CA VAL A 47 -10.56 2.83 9.08
C VAL A 47 -9.94 1.97 10.19
N ARG A 48 -9.58 0.70 9.88
CA ARG A 48 -8.97 -0.21 10.87
C ARG A 48 -7.63 0.32 11.37
N GLN A 49 -6.81 0.86 10.48
CA GLN A 49 -5.47 1.35 10.79
C GLN A 49 -5.43 2.80 11.27
N ARG A 50 -6.55 3.53 11.20
CA ARG A 50 -6.60 4.99 11.37
C ARG A 50 -5.57 5.70 10.49
N ALA A 51 -5.47 5.27 9.24
CA ALA A 51 -4.47 5.71 8.29
C ALA A 51 -5.13 6.50 7.14
N PRO A 52 -4.58 7.66 6.73
CA PRO A 52 -5.00 8.32 5.49
C PRO A 52 -4.50 7.56 4.27
N MET A 53 -5.07 7.86 3.11
CA MET A 53 -4.60 7.37 1.82
C MET A 53 -3.66 8.40 1.18
N VAL A 54 -2.57 7.90 0.60
CA VAL A 54 -1.75 8.63 -0.37
C VAL A 54 -2.08 8.02 -1.73
N LEU A 55 -2.74 8.80 -2.60
CA LEU A 55 -3.22 8.32 -3.89
C LEU A 55 -2.53 9.08 -5.01
N GLU A 56 -1.68 8.37 -5.75
CA GLU A 56 -1.06 8.88 -6.96
C GLU A 56 -1.98 8.67 -8.17
N PHE A 57 -2.20 9.73 -8.95
CA PHE A 57 -2.70 9.65 -10.31
C PHE A 57 -1.51 9.70 -11.26
N ALA A 58 -1.34 8.63 -12.05
CA ALA A 58 -0.27 8.45 -13.02
C ALA A 58 -0.88 8.19 -14.41
N ALA A 59 -0.04 8.22 -15.44
CA ALA A 59 -0.40 7.83 -16.80
C ALA A 59 0.65 6.86 -17.36
N GLU A 60 0.28 6.05 -18.34
CA GLU A 60 1.22 5.27 -19.14
C GLU A 60 2.25 6.21 -19.80
N TYR A 61 3.49 5.75 -19.92
CA TYR A 61 4.60 6.49 -20.53
C TYR A 61 4.87 7.87 -19.91
N CYS A 62 4.62 8.03 -18.60
CA CYS A 62 4.87 9.25 -17.84
C CYS A 62 6.23 9.19 -17.13
N THR A 63 7.27 9.80 -17.71
CA THR A 63 8.62 9.84 -17.12
C THR A 63 8.65 10.50 -15.73
N TYR A 64 7.82 11.51 -15.49
CA TYR A 64 7.75 12.15 -14.17
C TYR A 64 7.08 11.28 -13.11
N CYS A 65 6.15 10.41 -13.50
CA CYS A 65 5.51 9.44 -12.62
C CYS A 65 6.54 8.36 -12.24
N GLU A 66 7.24 7.83 -13.23
CA GLU A 66 8.37 6.90 -13.01
C GLU A 66 9.42 7.50 -12.08
N GLN A 67 9.76 8.78 -12.28
CA GLN A 67 10.73 9.48 -11.44
C GLN A 67 10.32 9.52 -9.96
N ILE A 68 9.08 9.89 -9.65
CA ILE A 68 8.65 9.95 -8.24
C ILE A 68 8.40 8.56 -7.64
N GLU A 69 8.01 7.57 -8.45
CA GLU A 69 7.94 6.19 -8.00
C GLU A 69 9.34 5.72 -7.57
N ASP A 70 10.33 5.82 -8.46
CA ASP A 70 11.69 5.30 -8.23
C ASP A 70 12.48 6.07 -7.16
N GLU A 71 12.43 7.40 -7.17
CA GLU A 71 13.27 8.23 -6.30
C GLU A 71 12.63 8.51 -4.93
N VAL A 72 11.30 8.35 -4.81
CA VAL A 72 10.56 8.74 -3.60
C VAL A 72 9.72 7.60 -3.04
N PHE A 73 8.80 7.03 -3.81
CA PHE A 73 7.88 6.02 -3.27
C PHE A 73 8.55 4.67 -3.00
N GLU A 74 9.39 4.16 -3.90
CA GLU A 74 10.06 2.87 -3.68
C GLU A 74 10.99 2.91 -2.46
N PRO A 75 11.86 3.93 -2.26
CA PRO A 75 12.65 4.06 -1.04
C PRO A 75 11.79 4.19 0.23
N MET A 76 10.66 4.91 0.14
CA MET A 76 9.71 5.06 1.25
C MET A 76 9.01 3.73 1.61
N ILE A 77 8.69 2.91 0.61
CA ILE A 77 8.14 1.57 0.83
C ILE A 77 9.19 0.65 1.45
N LEU A 78 10.42 0.71 0.95
CA LEU A 78 11.55 -0.09 1.44
C LEU A 78 11.97 0.25 2.87
N SER A 79 11.93 1.52 3.26
CA SER A 79 12.22 1.93 4.65
C SER A 79 11.19 1.36 5.63
N GLY A 80 9.93 1.25 5.18
CA GLY A 80 8.83 0.74 5.97
C GLY A 80 8.29 1.72 7.01
N ASP A 81 8.78 2.97 7.03
CA ASP A 81 8.37 4.03 7.98
C ASP A 81 6.86 4.28 7.93
N TYR A 82 6.26 4.08 6.75
CA TYR A 82 4.87 4.38 6.47
C TYR A 82 3.96 3.14 6.35
N ARG A 83 4.50 1.93 6.50
CA ARG A 83 3.80 0.66 6.19
C ARG A 83 2.44 0.48 6.88
N GLU A 84 2.33 0.92 8.13
CA GLU A 84 1.10 0.80 8.94
C GLU A 84 0.43 2.16 9.21
N THR A 85 0.96 3.24 8.63
CA THR A 85 0.50 4.61 8.97
C THR A 85 -0.14 5.33 7.81
N ILE A 86 -0.03 4.81 6.59
CA ILE A 86 -0.75 5.28 5.39
C ILE A 86 -1.23 4.07 4.55
N VAL A 87 -2.15 4.33 3.64
CA VAL A 87 -2.45 3.42 2.51
C VAL A 87 -1.97 4.08 1.22
N LEU A 88 -0.89 3.56 0.63
CA LEU A 88 -0.33 4.07 -0.62
C LEU A 88 -0.88 3.28 -1.82
N ARG A 89 -1.45 3.98 -2.79
CA ARG A 89 -1.96 3.43 -4.05
C ARG A 89 -1.66 4.36 -5.22
N LYS A 90 -1.68 3.80 -6.43
CA LYS A 90 -1.74 4.56 -7.68
C LYS A 90 -2.95 4.21 -8.52
N ILE A 91 -3.36 5.15 -9.37
CA ILE A 91 -4.34 4.96 -10.44
C ILE A 91 -3.69 5.43 -11.73
N SER A 92 -3.41 4.49 -12.63
CA SER A 92 -3.06 4.81 -14.01
C SER A 92 -4.31 5.22 -14.79
N ILE A 93 -4.41 6.48 -15.18
CA ILE A 93 -5.65 7.12 -15.66
C ILE A 93 -6.02 6.80 -17.10
N ASP A 94 -5.12 6.24 -17.90
CA ASP A 94 -5.26 6.01 -19.35
C ASP A 94 -5.38 4.53 -19.71
N GLY A 95 -5.61 3.68 -18.71
CA GLY A 95 -5.82 2.25 -18.87
C GLY A 95 -7.29 1.85 -18.94
N THR A 96 -7.58 0.72 -19.60
CA THR A 96 -8.95 0.18 -19.75
C THR A 96 -9.52 -0.49 -18.49
N ARG A 97 -8.78 -0.51 -17.39
CA ARG A 97 -9.22 -1.16 -16.14
C ARG A 97 -10.26 -0.31 -15.43
N LEU A 98 -11.32 -0.96 -14.98
CA LEU A 98 -12.32 -0.32 -14.13
C LEU A 98 -11.85 -0.24 -12.68
N LEU A 99 -12.36 0.75 -11.96
CA LEU A 99 -12.12 0.99 -10.55
C LEU A 99 -13.43 0.84 -9.78
N ARG A 100 -13.40 0.18 -8.62
CA ARG A 100 -14.47 0.36 -7.62
C ARG A 100 -14.10 1.54 -6.73
N ASP A 101 -14.92 2.59 -6.76
CA ASP A 101 -14.69 3.80 -5.95
C ASP A 101 -15.07 3.62 -4.46
N PHE A 102 -14.88 4.68 -3.67
CA PHE A 102 -15.19 4.71 -2.23
C PHE A 102 -16.66 4.40 -1.91
N SER A 103 -17.59 4.77 -2.80
CA SER A 103 -19.03 4.48 -2.66
C SER A 103 -19.39 3.04 -3.07
N GLY A 104 -18.44 2.31 -3.66
CA GLY A 104 -18.65 0.98 -4.20
C GLY A 104 -19.11 0.95 -5.65
N ALA A 105 -19.27 2.11 -6.30
CA ALA A 105 -19.63 2.22 -7.71
C ALA A 105 -18.46 1.78 -8.60
N ILE A 106 -18.79 1.17 -9.74
CA ILE A 106 -17.80 0.80 -10.76
C ILE A 106 -17.70 1.95 -11.76
N VAL A 107 -16.49 2.48 -11.94
CA VAL A 107 -16.21 3.68 -12.72
C VAL A 107 -14.97 3.45 -13.58
N THR A 108 -14.80 4.24 -14.64
CA THR A 108 -13.51 4.32 -15.34
C THR A 108 -12.51 5.08 -14.48
N ARG A 109 -11.22 4.89 -14.72
CA ARG A 109 -10.16 5.56 -13.95
C ARG A 109 -10.04 7.02 -14.36
N GLU A 110 -10.29 7.31 -15.63
CA GLU A 110 -10.47 8.63 -16.22
C GLU A 110 -11.60 9.39 -15.50
N ASP A 111 -12.81 8.84 -15.45
CA ASP A 111 -13.97 9.48 -14.82
C ASP A 111 -13.71 9.74 -13.33
N PHE A 112 -12.98 8.83 -12.67
CA PHE A 112 -12.60 9.00 -11.28
C PHE A 112 -11.60 10.14 -11.08
N ALA A 113 -10.58 10.25 -11.94
CA ALA A 113 -9.61 11.35 -11.93
C ALA A 113 -10.28 12.72 -12.18
N ASP A 114 -11.25 12.76 -13.10
CA ASP A 114 -12.02 13.97 -13.43
C ASP A 114 -12.83 14.50 -12.24
N ARG A 115 -13.36 13.62 -11.37
CA ARG A 115 -14.06 14.03 -10.14
C ARG A 115 -13.16 14.84 -9.19
N TYR A 116 -11.86 14.53 -9.17
CA TYR A 116 -10.87 15.29 -8.41
C TYR A 116 -10.26 16.45 -9.19
N ARG A 117 -10.68 16.68 -10.44
CA ARG A 117 -10.12 17.67 -11.37
C ARG A 117 -8.64 17.47 -11.60
N VAL A 118 -8.21 16.22 -11.75
CA VAL A 118 -6.82 15.88 -12.08
C VAL A 118 -6.64 16.04 -13.58
N SER A 119 -5.86 17.04 -13.99
CA SER A 119 -5.56 17.33 -15.40
C SER A 119 -4.07 17.22 -15.74
N LEU A 120 -3.23 16.83 -14.78
CA LEU A 120 -1.79 16.69 -14.93
C LEU A 120 -1.29 15.51 -14.09
N THR A 121 -0.38 14.73 -14.65
CA THR A 121 0.30 13.62 -13.97
C THR A 121 1.80 13.92 -13.76
N PRO A 122 2.41 13.44 -12.67
CA PRO A 122 1.74 12.83 -11.52
C PRO A 122 0.94 13.86 -10.72
N THR A 123 -0.17 13.44 -10.10
CA THR A 123 -0.84 14.21 -9.04
C THR A 123 -1.06 13.31 -7.83
N VAL A 124 -0.60 13.73 -6.65
CA VAL A 124 -0.76 12.98 -5.39
C VAL A 124 -1.80 13.64 -4.51
N LEU A 125 -2.84 12.89 -4.15
CA LEU A 125 -3.87 13.30 -3.21
C LEU A 125 -3.67 12.64 -1.85
N PHE A 126 -4.17 13.31 -0.80
CA PHE A 126 -4.19 12.80 0.57
C PHE A 126 -5.64 12.71 1.04
N LEU A 127 -6.17 11.49 1.14
CA LEU A 127 -7.61 11.26 1.30
C LEU A 127 -7.95 10.59 2.64
N ASP A 128 -9.13 10.88 3.17
CA ASP A 128 -9.76 10.08 4.22
C ASP A 128 -10.52 8.86 3.65
N ALA A 129 -11.15 8.06 4.53
CA ALA A 129 -11.83 6.82 4.14
C ALA A 129 -13.11 7.05 3.33
N GLU A 130 -13.61 8.29 3.33
CA GLU A 130 -14.75 8.75 2.55
C GLU A 130 -14.33 9.35 1.19
N GLY A 131 -13.02 9.42 0.91
CA GLY A 131 -12.46 9.98 -0.33
C GLY A 131 -12.35 11.51 -0.34
N ARG A 132 -12.37 12.17 0.82
CA ARG A 132 -12.21 13.63 0.91
C ARG A 132 -10.74 13.99 1.05
N GLU A 133 -10.32 15.06 0.38
CA GLU A 133 -8.98 15.62 0.57
C GLU A 133 -8.82 16.25 1.94
N ILE A 134 -7.80 15.78 2.67
CA ILE A 134 -7.53 16.17 4.07
C ILE A 134 -6.13 16.78 4.27
N ALA A 135 -5.35 16.92 3.21
CA ALA A 135 -4.11 17.70 3.16
C ALA A 135 -3.90 18.26 1.75
N PRO A 136 -3.02 19.28 1.57
CA PRO A 136 -2.74 19.85 0.26
C PRO A 136 -2.23 18.78 -0.72
N ARG A 137 -2.86 18.69 -1.90
CA ARG A 137 -2.39 17.83 -2.99
C ARG A 137 -1.05 18.32 -3.56
N MET A 138 -0.35 17.42 -4.25
CA MET A 138 0.88 17.73 -5.00
C MET A 138 0.61 17.50 -6.48
N THR A 139 0.82 18.51 -7.31
CA THR A 139 0.55 18.45 -8.76
C THR A 139 1.85 18.66 -9.53
N GLY A 140 2.18 17.69 -10.38
CA GLY A 140 3.44 17.63 -11.11
C GLY A 140 4.66 17.45 -10.20
N VAL A 141 5.84 17.60 -10.79
CA VAL A 141 7.14 17.48 -10.11
C VAL A 141 7.91 18.79 -10.32
N PRO A 142 7.59 19.86 -9.58
CA PRO A 142 8.24 21.16 -9.81
C PRO A 142 9.73 21.13 -9.47
N LEU A 143 10.12 20.39 -8.42
CA LEU A 143 11.51 20.13 -8.09
C LEU A 143 11.62 18.79 -7.34
N ILE A 144 12.36 17.84 -7.91
CA ILE A 144 12.49 16.49 -7.36
C ILE A 144 13.22 16.47 -6.01
N ASP A 145 14.25 17.31 -5.85
CA ASP A 145 15.10 17.37 -4.65
C ASP A 145 14.32 17.64 -3.34
N PHE A 146 13.18 18.34 -3.44
CA PHE A 146 12.33 18.63 -2.28
C PHE A 146 11.04 17.80 -2.24
N TYR A 147 10.79 16.97 -3.26
CA TYR A 147 9.53 16.24 -3.40
C TYR A 147 9.27 15.35 -2.19
N ALA A 148 10.27 14.58 -1.74
CA ALA A 148 10.17 13.72 -0.57
C ALA A 148 9.83 14.51 0.71
N GLN A 149 10.44 15.67 0.92
CA GLN A 149 10.17 16.52 2.08
C GLN A 149 8.75 17.10 2.07
N TYR A 150 8.25 17.51 0.90
CA TYR A 150 6.88 18.00 0.76
C TYR A 150 5.86 16.87 0.95
N LEU A 151 6.14 15.69 0.37
CA LEU A 151 5.34 14.48 0.57
C LEU A 151 5.22 14.14 2.06
N ASP A 152 6.35 14.05 2.76
CA ASP A 152 6.43 13.77 4.20
C ASP A 152 5.58 14.76 5.03
N ARG A 153 5.71 16.06 4.74
CA ARG A 153 4.93 17.11 5.40
C ARG A 153 3.43 16.93 5.20
N HIS A 154 2.99 16.64 3.98
CA HIS A 154 1.57 16.45 3.68
C HIS A 154 1.02 15.14 4.26
N ILE A 155 1.83 14.07 4.32
CA ILE A 155 1.48 12.85 5.05
C ILE A 155 1.26 13.16 6.53
N HIS A 156 2.17 13.91 7.16
CA HIS A 156 2.03 14.32 8.56
C HIS A 156 0.75 15.14 8.80
N GLN A 157 0.41 16.07 7.89
CA GLN A 157 -0.83 16.84 7.96
C GLN A 157 -2.07 15.95 7.83
N ALA A 158 -2.09 15.02 6.86
CA ALA A 158 -3.20 14.09 6.67
C ALA A 158 -3.41 13.20 7.90
N ARG A 159 -2.32 12.67 8.47
CA ARG A 159 -2.37 11.87 9.70
C ARG A 159 -2.90 12.66 10.89
N ALA A 160 -2.49 13.93 11.03
CA ALA A 160 -3.02 14.81 12.07
C ALA A 160 -4.52 15.08 11.89
N SER A 161 -5.00 15.23 10.64
CA SER A 161 -6.42 15.40 10.34
C SER A 161 -7.25 14.18 10.77
N ILE A 162 -6.79 12.96 10.45
CA ILE A 162 -7.44 11.71 10.88
C ILE A 162 -7.45 11.57 12.42
N ALA A 163 -6.37 11.99 13.09
CA ALA A 163 -6.31 11.96 14.55
C ALA A 163 -7.30 12.95 15.20
N ALA A 164 -7.53 14.11 14.58
CA ALA A 164 -8.48 15.11 15.04
C ALA A 164 -9.94 14.75 14.72
N SER A 165 -10.18 14.01 13.63
CA SER A 165 -11.52 13.57 13.18
C SER A 165 -11.48 12.09 12.82
N PRO A 166 -11.79 11.18 13.78
CA PRO A 166 -11.69 9.74 13.54
C PRO A 166 -12.56 9.26 12.37
N PRO A 167 -12.11 8.23 11.59
CA PRO A 167 -12.82 7.76 10.41
C PRO A 167 -14.22 7.23 10.74
N THR A 168 -15.20 7.52 9.88
CA THR A 168 -16.55 6.95 9.98
C THR A 168 -16.61 5.66 9.15
N GLN A 169 -17.43 4.69 9.52
CA GLN A 169 -17.54 3.45 8.75
C GLN A 169 -18.24 3.74 7.41
N PRO A 170 -17.69 3.35 6.24
CA PRO A 170 -18.41 3.44 4.97
C PRO A 170 -19.56 2.42 4.98
N GLU A 171 -20.78 2.92 4.76
CA GLU A 171 -22.05 2.16 4.74
C GLU A 171 -22.08 1.08 3.65
#